data_AF-A0A1E8PV93-F1
#
_entry.id   AF-A0A1E8PV93-F1
#
_cell.length_a   1.000
_cell.length_b   1.000
_cell.length_c   1.000
_cell.angle_alpha   90.00
_cell.angle_beta   90.00
_cell.angle_gamma   90.00
#
_symmetry.space_group_name_H-M   'P 1'
#
loop_
_entity.id
_entity.type
_entity.pdbx_description
1 polymer ?
#
loop_
_entity_poly.entity_id
_entity_poly.type
_entity_poly.pdbx_seq_one_letter_code
_entity_poly.pdbx_strand_id
1 'polypeptide(L)' 'MLERLTKPVLPPLPVEVDLWDTKNISAYLKRSVDTVRDDIVCLPSFPRPIRLPTPGRAQALYKAREVIKWAESHVA' A
#
# COMPACT_ATOMS: atom_id res chain seq x y z
N MET A 1 32.32 1.34 -14.71
CA MET A 1 32.17 1.32 -13.23
C MET A 1 30.72 1.68 -12.94
N LEU A 2 29.96 0.77 -12.31
CA LEU A 2 28.48 0.83 -12.27
C LEU A 2 27.99 1.95 -11.33
N GLU A 3 27.49 3.05 -11.90
CA GLU A 3 26.68 4.05 -11.19
C GLU A 3 25.35 3.41 -10.78
N ARG A 4 25.32 2.83 -9.58
CA ARG A 4 24.10 2.31 -8.99
C ARG A 4 23.24 3.51 -8.58
N LEU A 5 22.28 3.84 -9.43
CA LEU A 5 21.19 4.78 -9.14
C LEU A 5 20.55 4.40 -7.80
N THR A 6 21.02 5.02 -6.73
CA THR A 6 20.41 4.96 -5.41
C THR A 6 19.09 5.72 -5.50
N LYS A 7 18.00 4.97 -5.70
CA LYS A 7 16.66 5.53 -5.58
C LYS A 7 16.57 6.22 -4.23
N PRO A 8 16.12 7.48 -4.16
CA PRO A 8 15.95 8.15 -2.88
C PRO A 8 15.00 7.33 -2.04
N VAL A 9 15.52 6.79 -0.93
CA VAL A 9 14.71 6.15 0.10
C VAL A 9 14.03 7.30 0.82
N LEU A 10 12.75 7.53 0.52
CA LEU A 10 11.96 8.50 1.26
C LEU A 10 11.95 8.06 2.74
N PRO A 11 12.11 9.00 3.68
CA PRO A 11 12.03 8.67 5.10
C PRO A 11 10.65 8.06 5.38
N PRO A 12 10.58 6.99 6.21
CA PRO A 12 9.31 6.37 6.55
C PRO A 12 8.43 7.43 7.21
N LEU A 13 7.31 7.75 6.58
CA LEU A 13 6.31 8.64 7.17
C LEU A 13 5.68 7.93 8.39
N PRO A 14 5.19 8.69 9.38
CA PRO A 14 4.35 8.11 10.41
C PRO A 14 3.15 7.41 9.77
N VAL A 15 2.86 6.18 10.22
CA VAL A 15 1.76 5.32 9.72
C VAL A 15 0.40 6.05 9.69
N GLU A 16 0.21 7.05 10.53
CA GLU A 16 -1.02 7.84 10.59
C GLU A 16 -1.26 8.71 9.35
N VAL A 17 -0.19 9.19 8.72
CA VAL A 17 -0.25 10.07 7.53
C VAL A 17 0.21 9.37 6.26
N ASP A 18 0.78 8.16 6.39
CA ASP A 18 1.36 7.44 5.27
C ASP A 18 0.30 6.84 4.34
N LEU A 19 0.58 6.93 3.04
CA LEU A 19 -0.26 6.43 1.96
C LEU A 19 0.47 5.29 1.24
N TRP A 20 -0.02 4.07 1.44
CA TRP A 20 0.55 2.88 0.84
C TRP A 20 -0.11 2.54 -0.49
N ASP A 21 0.72 2.20 -1.45
CA ASP A 21 0.29 1.49 -2.65
C ASP A 21 0.26 -0.03 -2.42
N THR A 22 -0.21 -0.77 -3.42
CA THR A 22 -0.30 -2.24 -3.39
C THR A 22 1.01 -2.93 -3.03
N LYS A 23 2.17 -2.38 -3.44
CA LYS A 23 3.48 -2.96 -3.13
C LYS A 23 3.85 -2.79 -1.65
N ASN A 24 3.57 -1.63 -1.08
CA ASN A 24 3.78 -1.38 0.35
C ASN A 24 2.83 -2.24 1.19
N ILE A 25 1.57 -2.37 0.78
CA ILE A 25 0.59 -3.26 1.43
C ILE A 25 1.08 -4.71 1.37
N SER A 26 1.54 -5.19 0.22
CA SER A 26 2.00 -6.57 0.07
C SER A 26 3.25 -6.86 0.92
N ALA A 27 4.15 -5.88 1.04
CA ALA A 27 5.33 -5.97 1.91
C ALA A 27 4.97 -6.03 3.41
N TYR A 28 3.91 -5.33 3.81
CA TYR A 28 3.37 -5.38 5.17
C TYR A 28 2.66 -6.71 5.46
N LEU A 29 1.72 -7.12 4.59
CA LEU A 29 0.94 -8.36 4.74
C LEU A 29 1.76 -9.64 4.48
N LYS A 30 3.02 -9.51 4.02
CA LYS A 30 3.90 -10.61 3.60
C LYS A 30 3.25 -11.50 2.53
N ARG A 31 2.54 -10.90 1.58
CA ARG A 31 1.89 -11.56 0.45
C ARG A 31 2.45 -11.08 -0.88
N SER A 32 2.17 -11.81 -1.95
CA SER A 32 2.48 -11.40 -3.32
C SER A 32 1.65 -10.18 -3.72
N VAL A 33 2.23 -9.29 -4.54
CA VAL A 33 1.54 -8.09 -5.04
C VAL A 33 0.29 -8.47 -5.82
N ASP A 34 0.35 -9.55 -6.62
CA ASP A 34 -0.76 -10.05 -7.41
C ASP A 34 -1.93 -10.50 -6.52
N THR A 35 -1.66 -11.27 -5.47
CA THR A 35 -2.67 -11.69 -4.47
C THR A 35 -3.29 -10.49 -3.76
N VAL A 36 -2.49 -9.47 -3.41
CA VAL A 36 -3.05 -8.28 -2.77
C VAL A 36 -3.96 -7.53 -3.74
N ARG A 37 -3.59 -7.45 -5.01
CA ARG A 37 -4.36 -6.75 -6.03
C ARG A 37 -5.66 -7.47 -6.40
N ASP A 38 -5.63 -8.79 -6.55
CA ASP A 38 -6.75 -9.58 -7.06
C ASP A 38 -7.69 -10.04 -5.94
N ASP A 39 -7.14 -10.54 -4.84
CA ASP A 39 -7.93 -11.03 -3.72
C ASP A 39 -8.20 -9.94 -2.68
N ILE A 40 -7.14 -9.35 -2.10
CA ILE A 40 -7.27 -8.53 -0.88
C ILE A 40 -7.98 -7.20 -1.14
N VAL A 41 -7.59 -6.48 -2.19
CA VAL A 41 -8.17 -5.18 -2.56
C VAL A 41 -9.63 -5.32 -3.01
N CYS A 42 -10.03 -6.49 -3.50
CA CYS A 42 -11.40 -6.77 -3.93
C CYS A 42 -12.34 -7.13 -2.76
N LEU A 43 -11.81 -7.34 -1.55
CA LEU A 43 -12.65 -7.65 -0.39
C LEU A 43 -13.51 -6.44 0.00
N PRO A 44 -14.81 -6.63 0.29
CA PRO A 44 -15.70 -5.54 0.69
C PRO A 44 -15.33 -4.95 2.06
N SER A 45 -14.60 -5.70 2.89
CA SER A 45 -14.08 -5.24 4.18
C SER A 45 -12.79 -4.42 4.06
N PHE A 46 -12.14 -4.42 2.89
CA PHE A 46 -10.86 -3.76 2.70
C PHE A 46 -10.99 -2.22 2.66
N PRO A 47 -9.97 -1.46 3.11
CA PRO A 47 -10.01 0.00 3.11
C PRO A 47 -10.28 0.60 1.72
N ARG A 48 -11.01 1.72 1.71
CA ARG A 48 -11.35 2.40 0.45
C ARG A 48 -10.12 2.96 -0.27
N PRO A 49 -10.00 2.76 -1.59
CA PRO A 49 -8.90 3.31 -2.37
C PRO A 49 -9.03 4.82 -2.50
N ILE A 50 -7.93 5.52 -2.26
CA ILE A 50 -7.73 6.93 -2.51
C ILE A 50 -7.07 7.07 -3.88
N ARG A 51 -7.71 7.80 -4.78
CA ARG A 51 -7.16 8.17 -6.09
C ARG A 51 -6.89 9.66 -6.09
N LEU A 52 -5.61 10.02 -6.14
CA LEU A 52 -5.23 11.43 -6.27
C LEU A 52 -5.49 11.90 -7.70
N PRO A 53 -5.95 13.14 -7.90
CA PRO A 53 -6.20 13.70 -9.22
C PRO A 53 -4.87 13.95 -9.93
N THR A 54 -4.40 12.97 -10.69
CA THR A 54 -3.19 13.08 -11.52
C THR A 54 -3.53 12.90 -12.99
N PRO A 55 -2.83 13.57 -13.92
CA PRO A 55 -3.02 13.36 -15.34
C PRO A 55 -2.53 11.96 -15.72
N GLY A 56 -3.45 11.00 -15.85
CA GLY A 56 -3.16 9.62 -16.20
C GLY A 56 -3.93 8.59 -15.35
N ARG A 57 -3.47 7.34 -15.37
CA ARG A 57 -4.08 6.27 -14.56
C ARG A 57 -3.71 6.48 -13.08
N ALA A 58 -4.59 7.14 -12.34
CA ALA A 58 -4.43 7.35 -10.90
C ALA A 58 -4.26 6.02 -10.17
N GLN A 59 -3.06 5.81 -9.60
CA GLN A 59 -2.75 4.66 -8.77
C GLN A 59 -3.66 4.67 -7.54
N ALA A 60 -4.21 3.51 -7.19
CA ALA A 60 -4.96 3.36 -5.96
C ALA A 60 -3.99 3.36 -4.78
N LEU A 61 -4.15 4.33 -3.89
CA LEU A 61 -3.41 4.45 -2.63
C LEU A 61 -4.36 4.15 -1.48
N TYR A 62 -3.81 3.74 -0.35
CA TYR A 62 -4.57 3.37 0.84
C TYR A 62 -3.91 3.97 2.06
N LYS A 63 -4.69 4.37 3.06
CA LYS A 63 -4.12 4.84 4.33
C LYS A 63 -3.48 3.67 5.05
N ALA A 64 -2.20 3.78 5.41
CA ALA A 64 -1.48 2.73 6.12
C ALA A 64 -2.19 2.33 7.41
N ARG A 65 -2.63 3.31 8.21
CA ARG A 65 -3.44 3.09 9.42
C ARG A 65 -4.67 2.20 9.22
N GLU A 66 -5.41 2.40 8.12
CA GLU A 66 -6.63 1.63 7.86
C GLU A 66 -6.31 0.20 7.45
N VAL A 67 -5.24 0.01 6.66
CA VAL A 67 -4.76 -1.33 6.26
C VAL A 67 -4.27 -2.12 7.46
N ILE A 68 -3.52 -1.48 8.38
CA ILE A 68 -3.04 -2.11 9.61
C ILE A 68 -4.21 -2.48 10.51
N LYS A 69 -5.13 -1.53 10.77
CA LYS A 69 -6.32 -1.80 11.59
C LYS A 69 -7.16 -2.94 11.02
N TRP A 70 -7.30 -3.00 9.70
CA TRP A 70 -7.97 -4.10 9.02
C TRP A 70 -7.25 -5.43 9.25
N ALA A 71 -5.92 -5.46 9.09
CA ALA A 71 -5.11 -6.66 9.30
C ALA A 71 -5.19 -7.15 10.75
N GLU A 72 -5.09 -6.25 11.72
CA GLU A 72 -5.22 -6.55 13.15
C GLU A 72 -6.61 -7.09 13.50
N SER A 73 -7.67 -6.60 12.85
CA SER A 73 -9.03 -7.11 13.05
C SER A 73 -9.24 -8.56 12.60
N HIS A 74 -8.32 -9.14 11.83
CA HIS A 74 -8.38 -10.54 11.39
C HIS A 74 -7.51 -11.47 12.22
N VAL A 75 -6.73 -10.93 13.17
CA VAL A 75 -6.02 -11.73 14.17
C VAL A 75 -7.03 -12.03 15.27
N ALA A 76 -7.54 -13.27 15.27
CA ALA A 76 -8.40 -13.81 16.31
C ALA A 76 -7.68 -13.94 17.65
#